data_AF-A0A933DHB9-F1
#
_entry.id   AF-A0A933DHB9-F1
#
_cell.length_a   1.000
_cell.length_b   1.000
_cell.length_c   1.000
_cell.angle_alpha   90.00
_cell.angle_beta   90.00
_cell.angle_gamma   90.00
#
_symmetry.space_group_name_H-M   'P 1'
#
loop_
_entity.id
_entity.type
_entity.pdbx_description
1 polymer ?
#
loop_
_entity_poly.entity_id
_entity_poly.type
_entity_poly.pdbx_seq_one_letter_code
_entity_poly.pdbx_strand_id
1 'polypeptide(L)'
;MRILILRLSSLGDVALLSPVFEDIKRVYPQAHIACLVKPAYAGLVASSAFVDEVLVFEGFWPTLKLLRSKKWDAILDLHAVLRTRLLAALVVAKRKITYRKNILGRLRMVLKGVSGESPVHVAERYKETLKPLGVGLKRAVVLQTAFLGDAILTLPLLSRVKSELQPESLAVVTRPEHEAMFAREGFRVIVDDKRGQDGGIGGIFRMIRRLRKENFDLALVPHRSLRSAVIAWGAGIGLRVGFESSAGSLFFNKTVPFEWPIHDSERNLRLFEKGSLGPAGNGQAFKISIKPEDRQRARKVWETFGVDPAKEFLVGILPGSKWATKRWLPERFGQAALKLSELHPNCRAVFFGGPEDRALCDQIAGWVGGNALNLAGKVAIGNLPALIADLKLFVSNDSGPMHLAYGSGVPTVAIFGPTIQGFGFFPQGPASRVVEVRDLECRPCGLHGGDSCPQGHFLCMRLITVGQVIKACEEATKQGERGERSQRGQRREGISR
;
A
#
# COMPACT_ATOMS: atom_id res chain seq x y z
N MET A 1 -17.28 27.27 15.53
CA MET A 1 -18.34 26.25 15.36
C MET A 1 -18.56 25.54 16.68
N ARG A 2 -19.79 25.41 17.18
CA ARG A 2 -20.11 24.76 18.46
C ARG A 2 -20.82 23.42 18.24
N ILE A 3 -20.21 22.32 18.67
CA ILE A 3 -20.70 20.95 18.44
C ILE A 3 -21.08 20.30 19.78
N LEU A 4 -22.28 19.73 19.84
CA LEU A 4 -22.76 18.93 20.98
C LEU A 4 -22.68 17.44 20.64
N ILE A 5 -22.00 16.65 21.48
CA ILE A 5 -21.90 15.19 21.35
C ILE A 5 -22.70 14.53 22.48
N LEU A 6 -23.65 13.65 22.15
CA LEU A 6 -24.49 12.96 23.14
C LEU A 6 -24.03 11.50 23.31
N ARG A 7 -23.58 11.13 24.52
CA ARG A 7 -23.23 9.75 24.86
C ARG A 7 -23.55 9.36 26.31
N LEU A 8 -24.76 8.87 26.54
CA LEU A 8 -25.25 8.43 27.86
C LEU A 8 -25.05 6.91 28.13
N SER A 9 -23.93 6.32 27.69
CA SER A 9 -23.67 4.87 27.76
C SER A 9 -22.77 4.46 28.93
N SER A 10 -22.22 3.24 28.90
CA SER A 10 -21.18 2.75 29.81
C SER A 10 -19.80 3.33 29.48
N LEU A 11 -18.84 3.15 30.39
CA LEU A 11 -17.46 3.63 30.30
C LEU A 11 -16.77 3.28 28.98
N GLY A 12 -16.79 2.01 28.56
CA GLY A 12 -16.08 1.55 27.37
C GLY A 12 -16.50 2.32 26.11
N ASP A 13 -17.80 2.52 25.94
CA ASP A 13 -18.35 3.29 24.83
C ASP A 13 -18.02 4.79 24.88
N VAL A 14 -17.87 5.36 26.08
CA VAL A 14 -17.46 6.76 26.27
C VAL A 14 -15.98 6.93 25.94
N ALA A 15 -15.13 5.96 26.31
CA ALA A 15 -13.72 5.96 25.94
C ALA A 15 -13.50 5.95 24.42
N LEU A 16 -14.37 5.24 23.68
CA LEU A 16 -14.36 5.18 22.21
C LEU A 16 -14.72 6.52 21.53
N LEU A 17 -15.07 7.58 22.28
CA LEU A 17 -15.29 8.92 21.74
C LEU A 17 -13.99 9.68 21.45
N SER A 18 -12.85 9.29 22.05
CA SER A 18 -11.59 10.04 21.91
C SER A 18 -11.19 10.30 20.45
N PRO A 19 -11.25 9.32 19.53
CA PRO A 19 -10.93 9.55 18.12
C PRO A 19 -11.90 10.54 17.43
N VAL A 20 -13.14 10.65 17.92
CA VAL A 20 -14.16 11.54 17.37
C VAL A 20 -13.81 13.00 17.69
N PHE A 21 -13.42 13.27 18.95
CA PHE A 21 -13.01 14.62 19.37
C PHE A 21 -11.76 15.07 18.61
N GLU A 22 -10.77 14.18 18.51
CA GLU A 22 -9.52 14.44 17.80
C GLU A 22 -9.77 14.72 16.31
N ASP A 23 -10.60 13.91 15.64
CA ASP A 23 -10.89 14.08 14.21
C ASP A 23 -11.66 15.38 13.94
N ILE A 24 -12.56 15.81 14.84
CA ILE A 24 -13.21 17.12 14.76
C ILE A 24 -12.19 18.25 14.90
N LYS A 25 -11.37 18.24 15.96
CA LYS A 25 -10.37 19.30 16.20
C LYS A 25 -9.31 19.35 15.10
N ARG A 26 -8.99 18.23 14.46
CA ARG A 26 -8.08 18.20 13.31
C ARG A 26 -8.62 19.00 12.12
N VAL A 27 -9.90 18.86 11.81
CA VAL A 27 -10.53 19.55 10.67
C VAL A 27 -10.97 20.96 11.04
N TYR A 28 -11.40 21.16 12.28
CA TYR A 28 -11.85 22.44 12.81
C TYR A 28 -11.14 22.74 14.14
N PRO A 29 -9.90 23.25 14.12
CA PRO A 29 -9.10 23.49 15.33
C PRO A 29 -9.78 24.42 16.35
N GLN A 30 -10.55 25.39 15.84
CA GLN A 30 -11.29 26.37 16.64
C GLN A 30 -12.74 25.94 16.95
N ALA A 31 -13.11 24.68 16.68
CA ALA A 31 -14.42 24.18 17.06
C ALA A 31 -14.50 24.00 18.58
N HIS A 32 -15.60 24.44 19.18
CA HIS A 32 -15.91 24.20 20.58
C HIS A 32 -16.74 22.92 20.70
N ILE A 33 -16.19 21.89 21.33
CA ILE A 33 -16.78 20.58 21.55
C ILE A 33 -17.35 20.52 22.96
N ALA A 34 -18.68 20.36 23.05
CA ALA A 34 -19.34 20.01 24.29
C ALA A 34 -19.80 18.54 24.26
N CYS A 35 -19.57 17.78 25.32
CA CYS A 35 -19.96 16.38 25.39
C CYS A 35 -20.89 16.13 26.59
N LEU A 36 -22.10 15.64 26.31
CA LEU A 36 -23.09 15.25 27.31
C LEU A 36 -22.91 13.77 27.69
N VAL A 37 -22.55 13.52 28.94
CA VAL A 37 -22.34 12.18 29.51
C VAL A 37 -23.06 12.02 30.85
N LYS A 38 -23.09 10.79 31.37
CA LYS A 38 -23.56 10.53 32.74
C LYS A 38 -22.53 11.08 33.76
N PRO A 39 -22.97 11.49 34.97
CA PRO A 39 -22.08 12.04 36.00
C PRO A 39 -20.84 11.18 36.27
N ALA A 40 -21.00 9.86 36.35
CA ALA A 40 -19.93 8.90 36.59
C ALA A 40 -18.80 8.91 35.54
N TYR A 41 -19.02 9.46 34.35
CA TYR A 41 -18.04 9.49 33.26
C TYR A 41 -17.57 10.89 32.89
N ALA A 42 -18.00 11.92 33.63
CA ALA A 42 -17.61 13.30 33.38
C ALA A 42 -16.08 13.50 33.47
N GLY A 43 -15.45 12.87 34.47
CA GLY A 43 -13.99 12.94 34.65
C GLY A 43 -13.19 12.39 33.47
N LEU A 44 -13.63 11.27 32.87
CA LEU A 44 -12.98 10.67 31.70
C LEU A 44 -13.03 11.59 30.48
N VAL A 45 -14.15 12.29 30.29
CA VAL A 45 -14.28 13.23 29.17
C VAL A 45 -13.49 14.50 29.44
N ALA A 46 -13.49 14.99 30.69
CA ALA A 46 -12.74 16.17 31.10
C ALA A 46 -11.22 16.00 30.98
N SER A 47 -10.69 14.77 31.06
CA SER A 47 -9.26 14.51 30.82
C SER A 47 -8.85 14.59 29.35
N SER A 48 -9.79 14.71 28.41
CA SER A 48 -9.47 14.86 26.99
C SER A 48 -9.09 16.30 26.66
N ALA A 49 -7.88 16.50 26.13
CA ALA A 49 -7.41 17.81 25.66
C ALA A 49 -8.24 18.40 24.48
N PHE A 50 -9.14 17.60 23.89
CA PHE A 50 -9.94 18.00 22.74
C PHE A 50 -11.37 18.42 23.10
N VAL A 51 -11.81 18.26 24.35
CA VAL A 51 -13.16 18.61 24.80
C VAL A 51 -13.10 19.93 25.57
N ASP A 52 -13.89 20.92 25.12
CA ASP A 52 -13.91 22.26 25.71
C ASP A 52 -14.94 22.37 26.85
N GLU A 53 -16.00 21.56 26.81
CA GLU A 53 -17.09 21.60 27.80
C GLU A 53 -17.66 20.20 28.07
N VAL A 54 -17.71 19.81 29.35
CA VAL A 54 -18.38 18.58 29.77
C VAL A 54 -19.74 18.93 30.34
N LEU A 55 -20.80 18.35 29.78
CA LEU A 55 -22.17 18.49 30.25
C LEU A 55 -22.60 17.21 30.96
N VAL A 56 -23.21 17.35 32.12
CA VAL A 56 -23.67 16.22 32.94
C VAL A 56 -25.17 16.03 32.76
N PHE A 57 -25.58 14.78 32.55
CA PHE A 57 -26.99 14.44 32.45
C PHE A 57 -27.65 14.31 33.82
N GLU A 58 -28.54 15.24 34.15
CA GLU A 58 -29.28 15.34 35.42
C GLU A 58 -30.80 15.13 35.23
N GLY A 59 -31.15 14.21 34.33
CA GLY A 59 -32.54 13.98 33.94
C GLY A 59 -32.97 14.81 32.72
N PHE A 60 -34.10 14.42 32.13
CA PHE A 60 -34.48 14.89 30.79
C PHE A 60 -34.75 16.40 30.71
N TRP A 61 -35.64 16.91 31.57
CA TRP A 61 -36.07 18.31 31.52
C TRP A 61 -34.96 19.30 31.93
N PRO A 62 -34.21 19.09 33.03
CA PRO A 62 -33.09 19.96 33.38
C PRO A 62 -32.03 20.03 32.28
N THR A 63 -31.66 18.85 31.74
CA THR A 63 -30.72 18.77 30.62
C THR A 63 -31.25 19.48 29.39
N LEU A 64 -32.52 19.29 29.02
CA LEU A 64 -33.11 19.96 27.86
C LEU A 64 -33.08 21.50 27.99
N LYS A 65 -33.39 22.03 29.18
CA LYS A 65 -33.32 23.46 29.48
C LYS A 65 -31.90 23.99 29.33
N LEU A 66 -30.92 23.28 29.88
CA LEU A 66 -29.49 23.61 29.75
C LEU A 66 -29.00 23.58 28.30
N LEU A 67 -29.40 22.58 27.52
CA LEU A 67 -29.00 22.48 26.11
C LEU A 67 -29.64 23.56 25.26
N ARG A 68 -30.89 23.97 25.55
CA ARG A 68 -31.60 25.04 24.85
C ARG A 68 -31.11 26.44 25.19
N SER A 69 -30.45 26.66 26.34
CA SER A 69 -29.84 27.95 26.67
C SER A 69 -28.58 28.26 25.86
N LYS A 70 -28.08 27.29 25.09
CA LYS A 70 -26.87 27.39 24.27
C LYS A 70 -27.22 27.29 22.78
N LYS A 71 -26.41 27.95 21.93
CA LYS A 71 -26.52 27.86 20.47
C LYS A 71 -25.59 26.77 19.94
N TRP A 72 -26.11 25.89 19.10
CA TRP A 72 -25.35 24.77 18.53
C TRP A 72 -25.33 24.85 17.01
N ASP A 73 -24.15 24.70 16.41
CA ASP A 73 -24.03 24.54 14.96
C ASP A 73 -24.32 23.09 14.56
N ALA A 74 -23.92 22.12 15.39
CA ALA A 74 -24.17 20.71 15.14
C ALA A 74 -24.45 19.90 16.41
N ILE A 75 -25.26 18.85 16.28
CA ILE A 75 -25.49 17.81 17.29
C ILE A 75 -25.11 16.45 16.70
N LEU A 76 -24.26 15.70 17.40
CA LEU A 76 -23.90 14.32 17.13
C LEU A 76 -24.51 13.41 18.21
N ASP A 77 -25.63 12.76 17.91
CA ASP A 77 -26.20 11.73 18.78
C ASP A 77 -25.49 10.39 18.54
N LEU A 78 -24.38 10.18 19.25
CA LEU A 78 -23.63 8.94 19.19
C LEU A 78 -24.26 7.83 20.02
N HIS A 79 -25.17 8.15 20.94
CA HIS A 79 -25.84 7.14 21.76
C HIS A 79 -27.03 6.50 21.04
N ALA A 80 -27.78 7.26 20.25
CA ALA A 80 -28.90 6.82 19.41
C ALA A 80 -29.92 5.93 20.16
N VAL A 81 -30.40 6.40 21.31
CA VAL A 81 -31.59 5.83 22.00
C VAL A 81 -32.70 6.88 22.06
N LEU A 82 -33.91 6.45 22.43
CA LEU A 82 -35.08 7.33 22.50
C LEU A 82 -34.78 8.65 23.24
N ARG A 83 -34.17 8.57 24.44
CA ARG A 83 -33.85 9.75 25.25
C ARG A 83 -32.94 10.75 24.54
N THR A 84 -31.84 10.29 23.95
CA THR A 84 -30.88 11.17 23.26
C THR A 84 -31.42 11.69 21.93
N ARG A 85 -32.23 10.89 21.23
CA ARG A 85 -32.94 11.31 20.02
C ARG A 85 -33.95 12.42 20.30
N LEU A 86 -34.71 12.30 21.40
CA LEU A 86 -35.65 13.34 21.83
C LEU A 86 -34.92 14.63 22.21
N LEU A 87 -33.81 14.55 22.96
CA LEU A 87 -32.97 15.72 23.24
C LEU A 87 -32.47 16.37 21.94
N ALA A 88 -31.88 15.59 21.02
CA ALA A 88 -31.39 16.11 19.75
C ALA A 88 -32.50 16.71 18.88
N ALA A 89 -33.71 16.13 18.88
CA ALA A 89 -34.87 16.64 18.16
C ALA A 89 -35.33 18.00 18.73
N LEU A 90 -35.40 18.11 20.06
CA LEU A 90 -35.95 19.28 20.76
C LEU A 90 -34.97 20.45 20.93
N VAL A 91 -33.66 20.23 20.76
CA VAL A 91 -32.63 21.27 20.79
C VAL A 91 -32.41 21.84 19.38
N VAL A 92 -32.31 23.16 19.25
CA VAL A 92 -32.09 23.81 17.95
C VAL A 92 -30.62 23.70 17.54
N ALA A 93 -30.36 23.17 16.34
CA ALA A 93 -29.04 23.12 15.73
C ALA A 93 -29.16 23.09 14.20
N LYS A 94 -28.18 23.65 13.48
CA LYS A 94 -28.18 23.68 12.00
C LYS A 94 -28.02 22.28 11.41
N ARG A 95 -27.24 21.42 12.05
CA ARG A 95 -27.03 20.03 11.63
C ARG A 95 -27.30 19.07 12.79
N LYS A 96 -28.05 18.00 12.55
CA LYS A 96 -28.35 16.96 13.54
C LYS A 96 -28.06 15.61 12.92
N ILE A 97 -27.09 14.88 13.48
CA ILE A 97 -26.61 13.62 12.93
C ILE A 97 -26.70 12.57 14.02
N THR A 98 -27.19 11.38 13.69
CA THR A 98 -27.41 10.30 14.65
C THR A 98 -26.67 9.04 14.19
N TYR A 99 -26.00 8.39 15.12
CA TYR A 99 -25.35 7.11 14.93
C TYR A 99 -26.38 6.02 14.54
N ARG A 100 -26.09 5.28 13.47
CA ARG A 100 -26.92 4.15 13.01
C ARG A 100 -26.49 2.85 13.71
N LYS A 101 -27.29 2.40 14.67
CA LYS A 101 -27.09 1.09 15.33
C LYS A 101 -27.52 -0.05 14.41
N ASN A 102 -26.67 -1.07 14.27
CA ASN A 102 -27.02 -2.32 13.59
C ASN A 102 -27.80 -3.28 14.52
N ILE A 103 -29.01 -2.89 14.93
CA ILE A 103 -29.84 -3.67 15.86
C ILE A 103 -30.31 -4.97 15.20
N LEU A 104 -30.82 -4.89 13.96
CA LEU A 104 -31.30 -6.05 13.19
C LEU A 104 -30.20 -7.07 12.91
N GLY A 105 -28.99 -6.63 12.56
CA GLY A 105 -27.86 -7.54 12.35
C GLY A 105 -27.45 -8.26 13.64
N ARG A 106 -27.41 -7.54 14.77
CA ARG A 106 -27.14 -8.16 16.08
C ARG A 106 -28.24 -9.13 16.50
N LEU A 107 -29.50 -8.77 16.32
CA LEU A 107 -30.64 -9.65 16.62
C LEU A 107 -30.61 -10.91 15.74
N ARG A 108 -30.29 -10.76 14.45
CA ARG A 108 -30.11 -11.90 13.53
C ARG A 108 -28.96 -12.81 13.96
N MET A 109 -27.85 -12.28 14.45
CA MET A 109 -26.74 -13.09 14.98
C MET A 109 -27.16 -13.87 16.23
N VAL A 110 -27.88 -13.24 17.15
CA VAL A 110 -28.44 -13.90 18.34
C VAL A 110 -29.44 -14.99 17.94
N LEU A 111 -30.40 -14.68 17.05
CA LEU A 111 -31.43 -15.62 16.61
C LEU A 111 -30.88 -16.79 15.79
N LYS A 112 -29.79 -16.57 15.02
CA LYS A 112 -29.19 -17.61 14.17
C LYS A 112 -27.98 -18.31 14.79
N GLY A 113 -27.59 -17.97 16.02
CA GLY A 113 -26.42 -18.54 16.69
C GLY A 113 -25.11 -18.35 15.94
N VAL A 114 -25.01 -17.35 15.07
CA VAL A 114 -23.81 -17.13 14.24
C VAL A 114 -22.78 -16.34 15.05
N SER A 115 -21.69 -16.99 15.43
CA SER A 115 -20.48 -16.33 15.91
C SER A 115 -19.68 -15.82 14.71
N GLY A 116 -19.42 -14.51 14.67
CA GLY A 116 -18.60 -13.89 13.63
C GLY A 116 -18.07 -12.56 14.11
N GLU A 117 -16.87 -12.20 13.68
CA GLU A 117 -16.29 -10.88 13.95
C GLU A 117 -17.12 -9.81 13.25
N SER A 118 -17.44 -8.71 13.96
CA SER A 118 -18.04 -7.57 13.28
C SER A 118 -16.95 -6.93 12.41
N PRO A 119 -17.15 -6.76 11.10
CA PRO A 119 -16.10 -6.30 10.19
C PRO A 119 -15.66 -4.84 10.46
N VAL A 120 -16.40 -4.09 11.28
CA VAL A 120 -16.15 -2.68 11.56
C VAL A 120 -16.28 -2.40 13.04
N HIS A 121 -15.15 -1.99 13.64
CA HIS A 121 -15.05 -1.59 15.04
C HIS A 121 -15.98 -0.40 15.37
N VAL A 122 -16.49 -0.35 16.61
CA VAL A 122 -17.48 0.66 17.03
C VAL A 122 -16.95 2.10 16.89
N ALA A 123 -15.67 2.32 17.18
CA ALA A 123 -15.02 3.64 17.02
C ALA A 123 -15.07 4.14 15.57
N GLU A 124 -14.87 3.26 14.59
CA GLU A 124 -14.97 3.61 13.17
C GLU A 124 -16.39 3.99 12.78
N ARG A 125 -17.39 3.30 13.35
CA ARG A 125 -18.80 3.67 13.15
C ARG A 125 -19.16 5.03 13.75
N TYR A 126 -18.49 5.46 14.82
CA TYR A 126 -18.69 6.83 15.33
C TYR A 126 -18.11 7.87 14.37
N LYS A 127 -16.96 7.60 13.77
CA LYS A 127 -16.37 8.47 12.74
C LYS A 127 -17.26 8.60 11.49
N GLU A 128 -18.10 7.62 11.16
CA GLU A 128 -19.07 7.80 10.07
C GLU A 128 -20.03 8.97 10.30
N THR A 129 -20.38 9.27 11.56
CA THR A 129 -21.23 10.42 11.90
C THR A 129 -20.55 11.77 11.70
N LEU A 130 -19.23 11.77 11.50
CA LEU A 130 -18.43 12.96 11.22
C LEU A 130 -18.51 13.36 9.74
N LYS A 131 -18.77 12.40 8.83
CA LYS A 131 -18.84 12.64 7.37
C LYS A 131 -19.80 13.79 6.99
N PRO A 132 -21.04 13.89 7.53
CA PRO A 132 -21.95 14.99 7.21
C PRO A 132 -21.55 16.34 7.83
N LEU A 133 -20.62 16.35 8.80
CA LEU A 133 -19.97 17.58 9.27
C LEU A 133 -18.82 18.01 8.36
N GLY A 134 -18.55 17.27 7.29
CA GLY A 134 -17.35 17.44 6.47
C GLY A 134 -16.07 17.02 7.21
N VAL A 135 -16.21 16.35 8.37
CA VAL A 135 -15.11 15.81 9.14
C VAL A 135 -14.90 14.37 8.67
N GLY A 136 -13.93 14.20 7.79
CA GLY A 136 -13.62 12.95 7.14
C GLY A 136 -12.64 13.25 6.02
N LEU A 137 -11.74 12.31 5.74
CA LEU A 137 -10.89 12.40 4.58
C LEU A 137 -11.80 12.49 3.35
N LYS A 138 -11.80 13.60 2.60
CA LYS A 138 -12.60 13.67 1.38
C LYS A 138 -11.76 13.35 0.19
N ARG A 139 -10.54 13.89 0.12
CA ARG A 139 -9.62 13.70 -1.01
C ARG A 139 -8.19 13.53 -0.50
N ALA A 140 -7.49 12.52 -1.01
CA ALA A 140 -6.10 12.27 -0.66
C ALA A 140 -5.23 12.11 -1.91
N VAL A 141 -3.95 12.43 -1.75
CA VAL A 141 -2.93 12.23 -2.76
C VAL A 141 -1.73 11.50 -2.18
N VAL A 142 -1.24 10.48 -2.88
CA VAL A 142 0.02 9.80 -2.55
C VAL A 142 1.10 10.28 -3.51
N LEU A 143 2.20 10.85 -3.01
CA LEU A 143 3.31 11.33 -3.84
C LEU A 143 4.43 10.29 -3.88
N GLN A 144 4.42 9.46 -4.92
CA GLN A 144 5.40 8.40 -5.14
C GLN A 144 6.12 8.60 -6.48
N THR A 145 7.24 9.32 -6.45
CA THR A 145 8.03 9.68 -7.64
C THR A 145 9.42 9.03 -7.65
N ALA A 146 9.61 7.93 -6.91
CA ALA A 146 10.84 7.15 -6.83
C ALA A 146 10.98 6.17 -8.03
N PHE A 147 11.70 5.05 -7.86
CA PHE A 147 11.87 4.05 -8.91
C PHE A 147 10.66 3.10 -8.98
N LEU A 148 10.64 2.23 -9.99
CA LEU A 148 9.53 1.30 -10.23
C LEU A 148 9.28 0.38 -9.03
N GLY A 149 10.32 -0.11 -8.38
CA GLY A 149 10.20 -0.97 -7.18
C GLY A 149 9.44 -0.26 -6.05
N ASP A 150 9.87 0.95 -5.68
CA ASP A 150 9.19 1.78 -4.67
C ASP A 150 7.73 2.07 -5.06
N ALA A 151 7.48 2.32 -6.35
CA ALA A 151 6.14 2.57 -6.87
C ALA A 151 5.22 1.35 -6.67
N ILE A 152 5.70 0.16 -6.99
CA ILE A 152 4.97 -1.10 -6.78
C ILE A 152 4.73 -1.33 -5.29
N LEU A 153 5.73 -1.11 -4.43
CA LEU A 153 5.63 -1.28 -2.98
C LEU A 153 4.71 -0.26 -2.29
N THR A 154 4.25 0.75 -3.03
CA THR A 154 3.24 1.72 -2.57
C THR A 154 1.79 1.26 -2.85
N LEU A 155 1.59 0.23 -3.68
CA LEU A 155 0.24 -0.30 -3.98
C LEU A 155 -0.56 -0.72 -2.74
N PRO A 156 0.04 -1.32 -1.69
CA PRO A 156 -0.69 -1.65 -0.46
C PRO A 156 -1.21 -0.42 0.27
N LEU A 157 -0.38 0.63 0.37
CA LEU A 157 -0.79 1.92 0.93
C LEU A 157 -1.96 2.51 0.15
N LEU A 158 -1.87 2.54 -1.18
CA LEU A 158 -2.94 3.03 -2.04
C LEU A 158 -4.23 2.23 -1.87
N SER A 159 -4.14 0.91 -1.83
CA SER A 159 -5.29 0.02 -1.61
C SER A 159 -5.95 0.26 -0.24
N ARG A 160 -5.14 0.44 0.80
CA ARG A 160 -5.61 0.73 2.16
C ARG A 160 -6.29 2.10 2.25
N VAL A 161 -5.76 3.12 1.58
CA VAL A 161 -6.37 4.46 1.54
C VAL A 161 -7.66 4.44 0.72
N LYS A 162 -7.66 3.71 -0.40
CA LYS A 162 -8.84 3.53 -1.27
C LYS A 162 -9.99 2.83 -0.55
N SER A 163 -9.73 1.99 0.47
CA SER A 163 -10.81 1.38 1.25
C SER A 163 -11.52 2.35 2.19
N GLU A 164 -10.93 3.51 2.50
CA GLU A 164 -11.52 4.56 3.35
C GLU A 164 -12.11 5.74 2.55
N LEU A 165 -11.84 5.79 1.25
CA LEU A 165 -12.21 6.87 0.34
C LEU A 165 -13.08 6.38 -0.81
N GLN A 166 -13.86 7.29 -1.40
CA GLN A 166 -14.42 7.03 -2.72
C GLN A 166 -13.27 6.92 -3.76
N PRO A 167 -13.35 6.03 -4.77
CA PRO A 167 -12.26 5.81 -5.72
C PRO A 167 -11.73 7.06 -6.42
N GLU A 168 -12.61 8.00 -6.81
CA GLU A 168 -12.29 9.25 -7.51
C GLU A 168 -11.55 10.27 -6.63
N SER A 169 -11.58 10.05 -5.32
CA SER A 169 -11.05 10.95 -4.31
C SER A 169 -9.60 10.65 -3.94
N LEU A 170 -9.03 9.55 -4.44
CA LEU A 170 -7.63 9.20 -4.26
C LEU A 170 -6.87 9.39 -5.57
N ALA A 171 -5.80 10.17 -5.54
CA ALA A 171 -4.86 10.28 -6.64
C ALA A 171 -3.46 9.79 -6.23
N VAL A 172 -2.68 9.34 -7.21
CA VAL A 172 -1.25 9.08 -7.05
C VAL A 172 -0.47 10.01 -7.98
N VAL A 173 0.49 10.73 -7.42
CA VAL A 173 1.49 11.47 -8.20
C VAL A 173 2.65 10.53 -8.46
N THR A 174 2.95 10.27 -9.72
CA THR A 174 4.00 9.34 -10.14
C THR A 174 4.72 9.85 -11.38
N ARG A 175 5.81 9.18 -11.74
CA ARG A 175 6.55 9.46 -12.98
C ARG A 175 5.82 8.88 -14.21
N PRO A 176 6.04 9.42 -15.41
CA PRO A 176 5.39 8.94 -16.64
C PRO A 176 5.56 7.43 -16.85
N GLU A 177 6.74 6.90 -16.52
CA GLU A 177 7.08 5.49 -16.79
C GLU A 177 6.26 4.50 -15.94
N HIS A 178 5.60 4.96 -14.87
CA HIS A 178 4.80 4.12 -13.98
C HIS A 178 3.29 4.37 -14.12
N GLU A 179 2.86 5.32 -14.97
CA GLU A 179 1.46 5.72 -15.11
C GLU A 179 0.56 4.52 -15.42
N ALA A 180 0.92 3.75 -16.45
CA ALA A 180 0.15 2.59 -16.88
C ALA A 180 0.01 1.51 -15.77
N MET A 181 0.98 1.41 -14.85
CA MET A 181 0.92 0.47 -13.73
C MET A 181 -0.17 0.86 -12.74
N PHE A 182 -0.22 2.13 -12.32
CA PHE A 182 -1.25 2.60 -11.39
C PHE A 182 -2.64 2.72 -12.04
N ALA A 183 -2.70 3.16 -13.30
CA ALA A 183 -3.96 3.28 -14.04
C ALA A 183 -4.65 1.92 -14.18
N ARG A 184 -3.88 0.84 -14.42
CA ARG A 184 -4.40 -0.53 -14.50
C ARG A 184 -5.09 -0.97 -13.21
N GLU A 185 -4.56 -0.62 -12.05
CA GLU A 185 -5.16 -0.91 -10.74
C GLU A 185 -6.36 0.03 -10.41
N GLY A 186 -6.72 0.92 -11.34
CA GLY A 186 -7.86 1.83 -11.23
C GLY A 186 -7.61 2.97 -10.25
N PHE A 187 -6.37 3.46 -10.18
CA PHE A 187 -6.03 4.70 -9.47
C PHE A 187 -6.01 5.88 -10.43
N ARG A 188 -6.45 7.04 -9.95
CA ARG A 188 -6.31 8.29 -10.70
C ARG A 188 -4.86 8.74 -10.65
N VAL A 189 -4.22 8.87 -11.82
CA VAL A 189 -2.80 9.21 -11.91
C VAL A 189 -2.63 10.69 -12.24
N ILE A 190 -1.70 11.35 -11.54
CA ILE A 190 -1.20 12.68 -11.86
C ILE A 190 0.29 12.54 -12.19
N VAL A 191 0.66 12.82 -13.43
CA VAL A 191 2.04 12.63 -13.90
C VAL A 191 2.92 13.82 -13.47
N ASP A 192 4.04 13.52 -12.80
CA ASP A 192 5.16 14.43 -12.52
C ASP A 192 6.36 14.03 -13.40
N ASP A 193 6.46 14.62 -14.59
CA ASP A 193 7.58 14.41 -15.51
C ASP A 193 8.80 15.25 -15.09
N LYS A 194 9.40 14.90 -13.96
CA LYS A 194 10.52 15.65 -13.36
C LYS A 194 11.80 15.66 -14.19
N ARG A 195 11.86 14.92 -15.31
CA ARG A 195 13.00 14.87 -16.24
C ARG A 195 12.73 15.59 -17.55
N GLY A 196 11.47 15.77 -17.93
CA GLY A 196 11.06 16.60 -19.06
C GLY A 196 10.29 17.83 -18.58
N GLN A 197 9.00 17.88 -18.91
CA GLN A 197 8.19 19.10 -18.80
C GLN A 197 7.99 19.59 -17.36
N ASP A 198 8.22 18.77 -16.34
CA ASP A 198 8.14 19.14 -14.92
C ASP A 198 9.52 19.19 -14.25
N GLY A 199 10.59 19.30 -15.03
CA GLY A 199 11.93 19.53 -14.53
C GLY A 199 12.12 20.84 -13.77
N GLY A 200 13.10 20.85 -12.86
CA GLY A 200 13.56 22.04 -12.15
C GLY A 200 12.50 22.74 -11.28
N ILE A 201 12.78 23.99 -10.94
CA ILE A 201 11.94 24.83 -10.07
C ILE A 201 10.61 25.18 -10.76
N GLY A 202 10.64 25.50 -12.05
CA GLY A 202 9.42 25.80 -12.82
C GLY A 202 8.42 24.63 -12.83
N GLY A 203 8.93 23.41 -12.92
CA GLY A 203 8.12 22.20 -12.82
C GLY A 203 7.51 21.96 -11.43
N ILE A 204 8.25 22.29 -10.37
CA ILE A 204 7.71 22.29 -9.00
C ILE A 204 6.51 23.23 -8.90
N PHE A 205 6.62 24.46 -9.41
CA PHE A 205 5.50 25.42 -9.40
C PHE A 205 4.31 24.95 -10.25
N ARG A 206 4.55 24.32 -11.40
CA ARG A 206 3.49 23.70 -12.22
C ARG A 206 2.76 22.58 -11.46
N MET A 207 3.50 21.72 -10.78
CA MET A 207 2.92 20.65 -9.95
C MET A 207 2.13 21.22 -8.77
N ILE A 208 2.66 22.23 -8.07
CA ILE A 208 1.96 22.93 -6.99
C ILE A 208 0.62 23.50 -7.49
N ARG A 209 0.60 24.20 -8.63
CA ARG A 209 -0.63 24.76 -9.20
C ARG A 209 -1.62 23.67 -9.59
N ARG A 210 -1.16 22.56 -10.17
CA ARG A 210 -2.00 21.40 -10.51
C ARG A 210 -2.64 20.81 -9.26
N LEU A 211 -1.86 20.48 -8.23
CA LEU A 211 -2.39 19.89 -6.99
C LEU A 211 -3.28 20.85 -6.19
N ARG A 212 -3.02 22.17 -6.24
CA ARG A 212 -3.87 23.17 -5.57
C ARG A 212 -5.29 23.19 -6.14
N LYS A 213 -5.46 23.03 -7.45
CA LYS A 213 -6.78 22.97 -8.10
C LYS A 213 -7.59 21.74 -7.66
N GLU A 214 -6.90 20.71 -7.17
CA GLU A 214 -7.51 19.44 -6.79
C GLU A 214 -8.05 19.42 -5.36
N ASN A 215 -7.74 20.42 -4.53
CA ASN A 215 -8.24 20.56 -3.16
C ASN A 215 -8.11 19.27 -2.33
N PHE A 216 -6.92 18.66 -2.31
CA PHE A 216 -6.64 17.50 -1.46
C PHE A 216 -6.59 17.90 0.02
N ASP A 217 -7.16 17.07 0.90
CA ASP A 217 -7.11 17.26 2.35
C ASP A 217 -5.86 16.60 2.96
N LEU A 218 -5.40 15.50 2.36
CA LEU A 218 -4.28 14.69 2.81
C LEU A 218 -3.26 14.46 1.70
N ALA A 219 -1.98 14.65 2.04
CA ALA A 219 -0.85 14.16 1.27
C ALA A 219 -0.11 13.08 2.06
N LEU A 220 0.09 11.91 1.44
CA LEU A 220 0.97 10.85 1.94
C LEU A 220 2.22 10.81 1.07
N VAL A 221 3.40 10.93 1.66
CA VAL A 221 4.67 11.08 0.93
C VAL A 221 5.63 9.95 1.32
N PRO A 222 5.49 8.74 0.73
CA PRO A 222 6.40 7.62 0.98
C PRO A 222 7.80 7.86 0.42
N HIS A 223 7.91 8.59 -0.70
CA HIS A 223 9.20 8.96 -1.25
C HIS A 223 9.88 10.02 -0.38
N ARG A 224 11.05 9.70 0.19
CA ARG A 224 11.89 10.58 1.05
C ARG A 224 12.56 11.74 0.29
N SER A 225 11.79 12.47 -0.52
CA SER A 225 12.24 13.50 -1.45
C SER A 225 11.83 14.88 -0.99
N LEU A 226 12.80 15.80 -0.95
CA LEU A 226 12.55 17.23 -0.71
C LEU A 226 11.55 17.81 -1.72
N ARG A 227 11.67 17.43 -3.00
CA ARG A 227 10.75 17.88 -4.06
C ARG A 227 9.31 17.52 -3.75
N SER A 228 9.05 16.27 -3.40
CA SER A 228 7.68 15.80 -3.11
C SER A 228 7.10 16.52 -1.88
N ALA A 229 7.92 16.75 -0.86
CA ALA A 229 7.51 17.47 0.34
C ALA A 229 7.16 18.94 0.06
N VAL A 230 8.01 19.64 -0.70
CA VAL A 230 7.78 21.03 -1.14
C VAL A 230 6.53 21.15 -2.01
N ILE A 231 6.31 20.21 -2.93
CA ILE A 231 5.10 20.18 -3.77
C ILE A 231 3.84 20.03 -2.91
N ALA A 232 3.83 19.08 -1.96
CA ALA A 232 2.69 18.86 -1.07
C ALA A 232 2.40 20.08 -0.17
N TRP A 233 3.45 20.70 0.38
CA TRP A 233 3.33 21.92 1.18
C TRP A 233 2.88 23.12 0.36
N GLY A 234 3.53 23.39 -0.77
CA GLY A 234 3.21 24.51 -1.64
C GLY A 234 1.82 24.42 -2.27
N ALA A 235 1.29 23.21 -2.45
CA ALA A 235 -0.08 22.99 -2.88
C ALA A 235 -1.13 23.43 -1.82
N GLY A 236 -0.73 23.66 -0.56
CA GLY A 236 -1.61 24.09 0.52
C GLY A 236 -2.42 22.94 1.14
N ILE A 237 -1.96 21.70 1.00
CA ILE A 237 -2.68 20.51 1.50
C ILE A 237 -2.64 20.50 3.03
N GLY A 238 -3.81 20.43 3.67
CA GLY A 238 -3.95 20.64 5.13
C GLY A 238 -3.20 19.63 6.00
N LEU A 239 -3.35 18.32 5.72
CA LEU A 239 -2.65 17.24 6.43
C LEU A 239 -1.55 16.66 5.52
N ARG A 240 -0.30 16.63 5.97
CA ARG A 240 0.84 16.16 5.17
C ARG A 240 1.67 15.22 6.02
N VAL A 241 1.69 13.95 5.61
CA VAL A 241 2.35 12.87 6.33
C VAL A 241 3.51 12.31 5.50
N GLY A 242 4.67 12.16 6.13
CA GLY A 242 5.85 11.54 5.54
C GLY A 242 6.80 11.01 6.59
N PHE A 243 7.91 10.42 6.17
CA PHE A 243 8.90 9.87 7.11
C PHE A 243 9.77 10.97 7.73
N GLU A 244 10.17 10.78 8.99
CA GLU A 244 11.10 11.66 9.72
C GLU A 244 12.45 11.80 9.01
N SER A 245 12.92 10.70 8.41
CA SER A 245 14.18 10.67 7.64
C SER A 245 14.08 11.27 6.23
N SER A 246 12.93 11.87 5.87
CA SER A 246 12.77 12.56 4.59
C SER A 246 13.57 13.85 4.56
N ALA A 247 14.26 14.13 3.45
CA ALA A 247 14.97 15.39 3.24
C ALA A 247 14.06 16.63 3.32
N GLY A 248 12.73 16.45 3.20
CA GLY A 248 11.73 17.51 3.35
C GLY A 248 10.84 17.36 4.58
N SER A 249 11.30 16.70 5.65
CA SER A 249 10.48 16.40 6.85
C SER A 249 9.84 17.64 7.49
N LEU A 250 10.53 18.78 7.47
CA LEU A 250 10.04 20.09 7.95
C LEU A 250 8.74 20.57 7.26
N PHE A 251 8.44 20.07 6.06
CA PHE A 251 7.24 20.43 5.32
C PHE A 251 6.02 19.58 5.69
N PHE A 252 6.20 18.54 6.51
CA PHE A 252 5.13 17.69 7.02
C PHE A 252 4.64 18.20 8.38
N ASN A 253 3.35 18.05 8.64
CA ASN A 253 2.77 18.34 9.97
C ASN A 253 2.61 17.09 10.82
N LYS A 254 2.74 15.92 10.20
CA LYS A 254 2.85 14.64 10.90
C LYS A 254 3.98 13.85 10.29
N THR A 255 4.89 13.39 11.12
CA THR A 255 5.98 12.50 10.69
C THR A 255 5.76 11.10 11.26
N VAL A 256 6.35 10.11 10.59
CA VAL A 256 6.35 8.72 11.02
C VAL A 256 7.81 8.24 11.09
N PRO A 257 8.20 7.51 12.15
CA PRO A 257 9.52 6.92 12.24
C PRO A 257 9.84 6.01 11.05
N PHE A 258 11.09 6.08 10.58
CA PHE A 258 11.59 5.21 9.54
C PHE A 258 12.38 4.06 10.18
N GLU A 259 11.77 2.88 10.26
CA GLU A 259 12.34 1.72 10.95
C GLU A 259 12.89 0.65 9.99
N TRP A 260 14.02 0.09 10.39
CA TRP A 260 14.63 -1.11 9.81
C TRP A 260 14.53 -2.26 10.84
N PRO A 261 14.49 -3.54 10.44
CA PRO A 261 14.50 -4.07 9.07
C PRO A 261 13.09 -4.36 8.53
N ILE A 262 12.19 -3.37 8.58
CA ILE A 262 10.80 -3.55 8.14
C ILE A 262 10.71 -3.57 6.61
N HIS A 263 9.87 -4.42 6.05
CA HIS A 263 9.62 -4.43 4.61
C HIS A 263 8.98 -3.11 4.13
N ASP A 264 9.39 -2.59 2.98
CA ASP A 264 9.02 -1.23 2.55
C ASP A 264 7.51 -1.05 2.34
N SER A 265 6.79 -2.07 1.85
CA SER A 265 5.32 -1.99 1.73
C SER A 265 4.63 -1.80 3.08
N GLU A 266 5.13 -2.44 4.14
CA GLU A 266 4.60 -2.29 5.50
C GLU A 266 4.99 -0.93 6.08
N ARG A 267 6.24 -0.50 5.83
CA ARG A 267 6.70 0.84 6.19
C ARG A 267 5.81 1.93 5.58
N ASN A 268 5.44 1.77 4.31
CA ASN A 268 4.53 2.68 3.61
C ASN A 268 3.13 2.69 4.22
N LEU A 269 2.60 1.55 4.67
CA LEU A 269 1.28 1.47 5.33
C LEU A 269 1.21 2.32 6.62
N ARG A 270 2.31 2.40 7.36
CA ARG A 270 2.41 3.22 8.59
C ARG A 270 2.16 4.72 8.36
N LEU A 271 2.28 5.22 7.14
CA LEU A 271 1.95 6.61 6.82
C LEU A 271 0.47 6.93 6.97
N PHE A 272 -0.41 5.92 6.93
CA PHE A 272 -1.86 6.11 7.00
C PHE A 272 -2.51 5.56 8.27
N GLU A 273 -1.89 4.58 8.93
CA GLU A 273 -2.49 3.92 10.10
C GLU A 273 -2.21 4.67 11.42
N LYS A 274 -3.24 4.82 12.27
CA LYS A 274 -3.09 5.39 13.63
C LYS A 274 -2.72 4.27 14.59
N GLY A 275 -1.57 4.41 15.24
CA GLY A 275 -1.13 3.50 16.29
C GLY A 275 -0.54 2.23 15.70
N SER A 276 0.76 2.07 15.92
CA SER A 276 1.53 0.84 15.88
C SER A 276 0.68 -0.38 15.52
N LEU A 277 0.61 -0.72 14.24
CA LEU A 277 0.35 -2.12 13.93
C LEU A 277 1.41 -2.91 14.69
N GLY A 278 0.94 -3.80 15.56
CA GLY A 278 1.75 -4.86 16.14
C GLY A 278 2.45 -5.66 15.04
N PRO A 279 3.27 -6.66 15.43
CA PRO A 279 4.34 -7.21 14.62
C PRO A 279 3.92 -7.44 13.16
N ALA A 280 4.74 -6.90 12.26
CA ALA A 280 4.78 -7.11 10.82
C ALA A 280 3.73 -8.09 10.31
N GLY A 281 2.73 -7.60 9.58
CA GLY A 281 1.61 -8.39 9.06
C GLY A 281 2.09 -9.66 8.37
N ASN A 282 2.14 -10.76 9.12
CA ASN A 282 2.41 -12.16 8.78
C ASN A 282 3.33 -12.49 7.59
N GLY A 283 4.24 -11.60 7.18
CA GLY A 283 5.09 -11.79 5.99
C GLY A 283 4.33 -12.07 4.70
N GLN A 284 3.04 -11.72 4.62
CA GLN A 284 2.22 -12.06 3.48
C GLN A 284 2.43 -11.03 2.36
N ALA A 285 2.83 -11.52 1.19
CA ALA A 285 2.95 -10.71 -0.01
C ALA A 285 1.65 -9.94 -0.29
N PHE A 286 1.77 -8.65 -0.62
CA PHE A 286 0.63 -7.92 -1.18
C PHE A 286 0.21 -8.56 -2.50
N LYS A 287 -1.09 -8.47 -2.82
CA LYS A 287 -1.63 -9.11 -4.01
C LYS A 287 -1.82 -8.11 -5.15
N ILE A 288 -1.27 -8.43 -6.31
CA ILE A 288 -1.54 -7.71 -7.56
C ILE A 288 -2.77 -8.31 -8.23
N SER A 289 -3.73 -7.46 -8.59
CA SER A 289 -4.99 -7.91 -9.18
C SER A 289 -4.88 -8.04 -10.69
N ILE A 290 -4.86 -9.26 -11.25
CA ILE A 290 -4.89 -9.47 -12.70
C ILE A 290 -6.35 -9.50 -13.21
N LYS A 291 -6.77 -8.46 -13.94
CA LYS A 291 -8.14 -8.36 -14.50
C LYS A 291 -8.29 -9.22 -15.76
N PRO A 292 -9.53 -9.59 -16.16
CA PRO A 292 -9.77 -10.34 -17.40
C PRO A 292 -9.19 -9.66 -18.65
N GLU A 293 -9.29 -8.34 -18.74
CA GLU A 293 -8.70 -7.55 -19.83
C GLU A 293 -7.17 -7.66 -19.88
N ASP A 294 -6.52 -7.70 -18.72
CA ASP A 294 -5.06 -7.86 -18.64
C ASP A 294 -4.64 -9.23 -19.15
N ARG A 295 -5.41 -10.28 -18.80
CA ARG A 295 -5.19 -11.64 -19.32
C ARG A 295 -5.37 -11.72 -20.83
N GLN A 296 -6.35 -11.01 -21.37
CA GLN A 296 -6.56 -10.96 -22.82
C GLN A 296 -5.39 -10.29 -23.54
N ARG A 297 -4.87 -9.18 -23.00
CA ARG A 297 -3.67 -8.51 -23.54
C ARG A 297 -2.44 -9.41 -23.46
N ALA A 298 -2.21 -10.07 -22.32
CA ALA A 298 -1.12 -11.03 -22.13
C ALA A 298 -1.20 -12.19 -23.14
N ARG A 299 -2.40 -12.77 -23.32
CA ARG A 299 -2.63 -13.82 -24.32
C ARG A 299 -2.22 -13.40 -25.73
N LYS A 300 -2.59 -12.19 -26.17
CA LYS A 300 -2.19 -11.67 -27.49
C LYS A 300 -0.67 -11.57 -27.64
N VAL A 301 0.04 -11.18 -26.58
CA VAL A 301 1.51 -11.16 -26.60
C VAL A 301 2.06 -12.58 -26.74
N TRP A 302 1.55 -13.54 -25.96
CA TRP A 302 1.99 -14.93 -26.06
C TRP A 302 1.72 -15.54 -27.43
N GLU A 303 0.53 -15.33 -27.99
CA GLU A 303 0.15 -15.77 -29.35
C GLU A 303 1.10 -15.19 -30.42
N THR A 304 1.47 -13.91 -30.29
CA THR A 304 2.40 -13.23 -31.21
C THR A 304 3.78 -13.93 -31.26
N PHE A 305 4.20 -14.53 -30.15
CA PHE A 305 5.49 -15.22 -30.04
C PHE A 305 5.37 -16.74 -30.07
N GLY A 306 4.19 -17.28 -30.40
CA GLY A 306 3.95 -18.73 -30.48
C GLY A 306 4.09 -19.46 -29.14
N VAL A 307 3.83 -18.78 -28.03
CA VAL A 307 3.91 -19.33 -26.67
C VAL A 307 2.52 -19.72 -26.17
N ASP A 308 2.39 -20.93 -25.61
CA ASP A 308 1.20 -21.40 -24.91
C ASP A 308 1.51 -21.62 -23.42
N PRO A 309 1.18 -20.65 -22.54
CA PRO A 309 1.46 -20.76 -21.11
C PRO A 309 0.77 -21.93 -20.40
N ALA A 310 -0.22 -22.57 -21.03
CA ALA A 310 -0.87 -23.75 -20.48
C ALA A 310 -0.09 -25.05 -20.78
N LYS A 311 0.76 -25.06 -21.80
CA LYS A 311 1.52 -26.24 -22.24
C LYS A 311 3.02 -26.13 -21.95
N GLU A 312 3.51 -24.91 -21.76
CA GLU A 312 4.93 -24.63 -21.52
C GLU A 312 5.20 -24.29 -20.05
N PHE A 313 6.36 -24.72 -19.57
CA PHE A 313 6.90 -24.31 -18.29
C PHE A 313 7.66 -22.99 -18.47
N LEU A 314 6.94 -21.86 -18.34
CA LEU A 314 7.54 -20.55 -18.56
C LEU A 314 8.38 -20.10 -17.36
N VAL A 315 9.67 -19.87 -17.59
CA VAL A 315 10.61 -19.29 -16.61
C VAL A 315 10.91 -17.86 -17.03
N GLY A 316 10.44 -16.88 -16.26
CA GLY A 316 10.83 -15.49 -16.48
C GLY A 316 12.21 -15.20 -15.93
N ILE A 317 13.05 -14.52 -16.72
CA ILE A 317 14.40 -14.13 -16.34
C ILE A 317 14.57 -12.64 -16.57
N LEU A 318 15.01 -11.90 -15.55
CA LEU A 318 15.32 -10.47 -15.65
C LEU A 318 16.81 -10.25 -15.29
N PRO A 319 17.70 -10.24 -16.30
CA PRO A 319 19.14 -10.11 -16.08
C PRO A 319 19.59 -8.64 -15.92
N GLY A 320 18.73 -7.69 -16.28
CA GLY A 320 18.96 -6.25 -16.15
C GLY A 320 18.86 -5.74 -14.70
N SER A 321 19.36 -4.52 -14.50
CA SER A 321 19.11 -3.71 -13.30
C SER A 321 19.56 -2.28 -13.56
N LYS A 322 18.99 -1.30 -12.85
CA LYS A 322 19.39 0.11 -12.98
C LYS A 322 20.87 0.32 -12.67
N TRP A 323 21.41 -0.44 -11.72
CA TRP A 323 22.79 -0.33 -11.26
C TRP A 323 23.59 -1.55 -11.71
N ALA A 324 24.76 -1.34 -12.32
CA ALA A 324 25.57 -2.44 -12.82
C ALA A 324 26.02 -3.39 -11.72
N THR A 325 26.32 -2.88 -10.52
CA THR A 325 26.67 -3.72 -9.36
C THR A 325 25.52 -4.63 -8.88
N LYS A 326 24.28 -4.37 -9.28
CA LYS A 326 23.14 -5.23 -8.98
C LYS A 326 22.90 -6.30 -10.04
N ARG A 327 23.70 -6.38 -11.11
CA ARG A 327 23.53 -7.37 -12.17
C ARG A 327 24.38 -8.59 -11.87
N TRP A 328 23.75 -9.76 -11.74
CA TRP A 328 24.48 -11.02 -11.77
C TRP A 328 25.07 -11.28 -13.15
N LEU A 329 26.06 -12.18 -13.23
CA LEU A 329 26.86 -12.37 -14.44
C LEU A 329 25.97 -12.90 -15.59
N PRO A 330 26.03 -12.30 -16.80
CA PRO A 330 25.23 -12.72 -17.94
C PRO A 330 25.38 -14.21 -18.25
N GLU A 331 26.62 -14.72 -18.23
CA GLU A 331 26.93 -16.12 -18.54
C GLU A 331 26.25 -17.07 -17.56
N ARG A 332 26.12 -16.65 -16.30
CA ARG A 332 25.47 -17.43 -15.25
C ARG A 332 23.95 -17.44 -15.39
N PHE A 333 23.35 -16.35 -15.87
CA PHE A 333 21.93 -16.37 -16.27
C PHE A 333 21.69 -17.35 -17.42
N GLY A 334 22.56 -17.36 -18.43
CA GLY A 334 22.49 -18.32 -19.53
C GLY A 334 22.61 -19.77 -19.06
N GLN A 335 23.62 -20.07 -18.22
CA GLN A 335 23.80 -21.39 -17.60
C GLN A 335 22.60 -21.81 -16.75
N ALA A 336 22.03 -20.90 -15.96
CA ALA A 336 20.84 -21.18 -15.16
C ALA A 336 19.62 -21.47 -16.03
N ALA A 337 19.41 -20.70 -17.12
CA ALA A 337 18.31 -20.92 -18.05
C ALA A 337 18.40 -22.29 -18.75
N LEU A 338 19.60 -22.68 -19.19
CA LEU A 338 19.86 -24.00 -19.75
C LEU A 338 19.57 -25.10 -18.72
N LYS A 339 20.07 -24.95 -17.49
CA LYS A 339 19.85 -25.94 -16.44
C LYS A 339 18.38 -26.10 -16.07
N LEU A 340 17.62 -25.01 -16.00
CA LEU A 340 16.18 -25.07 -15.77
C LEU A 340 15.44 -25.74 -16.93
N SER A 341 15.93 -25.56 -18.16
CA SER A 341 15.37 -26.23 -19.33
C SER A 341 15.60 -27.73 -19.33
N GLU A 342 16.71 -28.21 -18.75
CA GLU A 342 16.96 -29.64 -18.53
C GLU A 342 16.05 -30.24 -17.45
N LEU A 343 15.76 -29.47 -16.39
CA LEU A 343 14.99 -29.94 -15.24
C LEU A 343 13.48 -29.98 -15.49
N HIS A 344 12.98 -29.17 -16.43
CA HIS A 344 11.55 -29.00 -16.69
C HIS A 344 11.23 -29.28 -18.17
N PRO A 345 10.44 -30.33 -18.48
CA PRO A 345 9.95 -30.58 -19.84
C PRO A 345 9.17 -29.38 -20.38
N ASN A 346 9.31 -29.10 -21.68
CA ASN A 346 8.67 -27.96 -22.38
C ASN A 346 8.96 -26.60 -21.70
N CYS A 347 10.15 -26.43 -21.13
CA CYS A 347 10.57 -25.18 -20.52
C CYS A 347 10.91 -24.12 -21.57
N ARG A 348 10.44 -22.89 -21.34
CA ARG A 348 10.77 -21.70 -22.13
C ARG A 348 11.37 -20.65 -21.21
N ALA A 349 12.60 -20.24 -21.48
CA ALA A 349 13.23 -19.11 -20.81
C ALA A 349 12.75 -17.80 -21.46
N VAL A 350 11.99 -16.99 -20.72
CA VAL A 350 11.43 -15.72 -21.19
C VAL A 350 12.19 -14.56 -20.55
N PHE A 351 12.97 -13.82 -21.34
CA PHE A 351 13.76 -12.69 -20.87
C PHE A 351 12.94 -11.40 -20.86
N PHE A 352 12.87 -10.76 -19.69
CA PHE A 352 12.21 -9.47 -19.47
C PHE A 352 13.25 -8.37 -19.25
N GLY A 353 12.88 -7.14 -19.61
CA GLY A 353 13.73 -5.96 -19.43
C GLY A 353 13.17 -4.72 -20.13
N GLY A 354 13.75 -3.56 -19.83
CA GLY A 354 13.48 -2.33 -20.56
C GLY A 354 14.13 -2.35 -21.96
N PRO A 355 13.88 -1.32 -22.80
CA PRO A 355 14.59 -1.15 -24.06
C PRO A 355 16.12 -1.18 -23.92
N GLU A 356 16.64 -0.66 -22.82
CA GLU A 356 18.08 -0.64 -22.48
C GLU A 356 18.66 -2.04 -22.19
N ASP A 357 17.82 -3.00 -21.80
CA ASP A 357 18.24 -4.37 -21.48
C ASP A 357 18.21 -5.28 -22.72
N ARG A 358 17.72 -4.79 -23.87
CA ARG A 358 17.49 -5.61 -25.07
C ARG A 358 18.75 -6.33 -25.53
N ALA A 359 19.88 -5.62 -25.65
CA ALA A 359 21.14 -6.20 -26.11
C ALA A 359 21.67 -7.29 -25.15
N LEU A 360 21.56 -7.05 -23.83
CA LEU A 360 21.92 -8.04 -22.81
C LEU A 360 21.04 -9.29 -22.91
N CYS A 361 19.73 -9.11 -23.04
CA CYS A 361 18.80 -10.23 -23.17
C CYS A 361 18.97 -10.99 -24.48
N ASP A 362 19.28 -10.30 -25.61
CA ASP A 362 19.58 -10.94 -26.89
C ASP A 362 20.86 -11.80 -26.80
N GLN A 363 21.91 -11.28 -26.15
CA GLN A 363 23.16 -12.01 -25.91
C GLN A 363 22.92 -13.30 -25.12
N ILE A 364 22.19 -13.21 -23.99
CA ILE A 364 21.93 -14.39 -23.15
C ILE A 364 20.99 -15.37 -23.86
N ALA A 365 19.95 -14.88 -24.54
CA ALA A 365 19.03 -15.71 -25.32
C ALA A 365 19.77 -16.48 -26.43
N GLY A 366 20.77 -15.86 -27.08
CA GLY A 366 21.61 -16.50 -28.07
C GLY A 366 22.39 -17.71 -27.53
N TRP A 367 22.85 -17.66 -26.28
CA TRP A 367 23.51 -18.79 -25.62
C TRP A 367 22.55 -19.92 -25.23
N VAL A 368 21.29 -19.59 -24.94
CA VAL A 368 20.25 -20.57 -24.57
C VAL A 368 19.64 -21.25 -25.81
N GLY A 369 19.59 -20.56 -26.95
CA GLY A 369 19.10 -21.11 -28.22
C GLY A 369 17.58 -21.17 -28.33
N GLY A 370 17.06 -22.20 -29.01
CA GLY A 370 15.64 -22.27 -29.43
C GLY A 370 14.60 -22.23 -28.31
N ASN A 371 15.01 -22.49 -27.06
CA ASN A 371 14.13 -22.43 -25.88
C ASN A 371 14.10 -21.05 -25.21
N ALA A 372 14.70 -20.02 -25.81
CA ALA A 372 14.68 -18.65 -25.32
C ALA A 372 13.71 -17.75 -26.08
N LEU A 373 13.06 -16.85 -25.35
CA LEU A 373 12.26 -15.76 -25.90
C LEU A 373 12.69 -14.44 -25.26
N ASN A 374 13.17 -13.49 -26.06
CA ASN A 374 13.47 -12.14 -25.57
C ASN A 374 12.27 -11.19 -25.74
N LEU A 375 11.69 -10.73 -24.62
CA LEU A 375 10.64 -9.73 -24.55
C LEU A 375 11.13 -8.35 -24.09
N ALA A 376 12.43 -8.16 -23.84
CA ALA A 376 12.99 -6.90 -23.39
C ALA A 376 12.70 -5.77 -24.39
N GLY A 377 12.12 -4.67 -23.89
CA GLY A 377 11.68 -3.54 -24.71
C GLY A 377 10.45 -3.80 -25.61
N LYS A 378 9.86 -5.00 -25.58
CA LYS A 378 8.70 -5.37 -26.41
C LYS A 378 7.37 -5.36 -25.65
N VAL A 379 7.41 -5.16 -24.33
CA VAL A 379 6.25 -5.24 -23.43
C VAL A 379 6.06 -3.90 -22.73
N ALA A 380 4.86 -3.33 -22.86
CA ALA A 380 4.48 -2.16 -22.08
C ALA A 380 4.33 -2.51 -20.59
N ILE A 381 4.78 -1.63 -19.70
CA ILE A 381 4.81 -1.88 -18.24
C ILE A 381 3.45 -2.28 -17.66
N GLY A 382 2.33 -1.73 -18.19
CA GLY A 382 0.98 -2.08 -17.74
C GLY A 382 0.56 -3.52 -18.05
N ASN A 383 1.19 -4.17 -19.03
CA ASN A 383 0.92 -5.58 -19.39
C ASN A 383 1.84 -6.55 -18.64
N LEU A 384 2.97 -6.07 -18.11
CA LEU A 384 3.98 -6.90 -17.45
C LEU A 384 3.43 -7.77 -16.30
N PRO A 385 2.55 -7.27 -15.39
CA PRO A 385 2.04 -8.11 -14.31
C PRO A 385 1.24 -9.33 -14.79
N ALA A 386 0.52 -9.20 -15.91
CA ALA A 386 -0.29 -10.31 -16.44
C ALA A 386 0.58 -11.37 -17.14
N LEU A 387 1.61 -10.96 -17.88
CA LEU A 387 2.59 -11.90 -18.42
C LEU A 387 3.33 -12.63 -17.29
N ILE A 388 3.77 -11.89 -16.27
CA ILE A 388 4.42 -12.47 -15.11
C ILE A 388 3.52 -13.49 -14.42
N ALA A 389 2.23 -13.20 -14.27
CA ALA A 389 1.27 -14.10 -13.62
C ALA A 389 1.06 -15.45 -14.34
N ASP A 390 1.47 -15.58 -15.60
CA ASP A 390 1.41 -16.85 -16.33
C ASP A 390 2.69 -17.70 -16.15
N LEU A 391 3.74 -17.15 -15.52
CA LEU A 391 5.01 -17.83 -15.30
C LEU A 391 4.93 -18.87 -14.18
N LYS A 392 5.79 -19.89 -14.27
CA LYS A 392 5.97 -20.91 -13.22
C LYS A 392 7.08 -20.56 -12.22
N LEU A 393 7.98 -19.68 -12.64
CA LEU A 393 9.13 -19.23 -11.87
C LEU A 393 9.61 -17.90 -12.43
N PHE A 394 10.04 -16.99 -11.57
CA PHE A 394 10.66 -15.73 -11.95
C PHE A 394 12.02 -15.58 -11.27
N VAL A 395 13.09 -15.43 -12.05
CA VAL A 395 14.46 -15.25 -11.58
C VAL A 395 14.94 -13.85 -11.96
N SER A 396 15.36 -13.05 -10.99
CA SER A 396 15.74 -11.66 -11.22
C SER A 396 16.87 -11.22 -10.31
N ASN A 397 17.58 -10.18 -10.69
CA ASN A 397 18.33 -9.36 -9.75
C ASN A 397 17.38 -8.62 -8.77
N ASP A 398 17.94 -7.96 -7.76
CA ASP A 398 17.24 -6.92 -6.97
C ASP A 398 16.78 -5.76 -7.89
N SER A 399 15.52 -5.86 -8.37
CA SER A 399 14.93 -4.99 -9.38
C SER A 399 13.40 -4.85 -9.21
N GLY A 400 12.82 -3.80 -9.79
CA GLY A 400 11.39 -3.49 -9.65
C GLY A 400 10.44 -4.65 -10.00
N PRO A 401 10.57 -5.31 -11.17
CA PRO A 401 9.66 -6.38 -11.58
C PRO A 401 9.68 -7.63 -10.69
N MET A 402 10.72 -7.86 -9.90
CA MET A 402 10.70 -8.89 -8.85
C MET A 402 9.51 -8.69 -7.90
N HIS A 403 9.15 -7.44 -7.57
CA HIS A 403 7.98 -7.14 -6.75
C HIS A 403 6.66 -7.48 -7.43
N LEU A 404 6.60 -7.39 -8.76
CA LEU A 404 5.44 -7.84 -9.52
C LEU A 404 5.30 -9.35 -9.48
N ALA A 405 6.41 -10.09 -9.52
CA ALA A 405 6.40 -11.55 -9.52
C ALA A 405 5.81 -12.14 -8.23
N TYR A 406 6.40 -11.83 -7.06
CA TYR A 406 5.87 -12.37 -5.82
C TYR A 406 4.49 -11.77 -5.48
N GLY A 407 4.23 -10.51 -5.88
CA GLY A 407 2.93 -9.89 -5.70
C GLY A 407 1.82 -10.52 -6.55
N SER A 408 2.16 -11.11 -7.69
CA SER A 408 1.26 -11.92 -8.51
C SER A 408 1.16 -13.38 -8.05
N GLY A 409 1.88 -13.76 -6.98
CA GLY A 409 1.91 -15.12 -6.44
C GLY A 409 2.84 -16.08 -7.18
N VAL A 410 3.72 -15.57 -8.04
CA VAL A 410 4.67 -16.37 -8.82
C VAL A 410 5.87 -16.74 -7.95
N PRO A 411 6.32 -18.00 -7.93
CA PRO A 411 7.57 -18.38 -7.27
C PRO A 411 8.73 -17.49 -7.76
N THR A 412 9.40 -16.82 -6.82
CA THR A 412 10.35 -15.73 -7.15
C THR A 412 11.71 -15.99 -6.52
N VAL A 413 12.76 -16.03 -7.33
CA VAL A 413 14.15 -16.10 -6.88
C VAL A 413 14.84 -14.79 -7.20
N ALA A 414 15.35 -14.12 -6.16
CA ALA A 414 16.02 -12.85 -6.30
C ALA A 414 17.50 -12.94 -5.94
N ILE A 415 18.36 -12.40 -6.81
CA ILE A 415 19.80 -12.39 -6.64
C ILE A 415 20.23 -11.03 -6.11
N PHE A 416 20.82 -11.03 -4.90
CA PHE A 416 21.22 -9.83 -4.18
C PHE A 416 22.75 -9.76 -4.09
N GLY A 417 23.33 -8.67 -4.61
CA GLY A 417 24.75 -8.38 -4.52
C GLY A 417 25.05 -7.29 -3.49
N PRO A 418 25.09 -6.00 -3.86
CA PRO A 418 25.57 -4.91 -3.01
C PRO A 418 24.57 -4.47 -1.92
N THR A 419 23.27 -4.77 -2.11
CA THR A 419 22.18 -4.45 -1.18
C THR A 419 21.80 -5.67 -0.35
N ILE A 420 21.21 -5.45 0.83
CA ILE A 420 20.82 -6.51 1.78
C ILE A 420 19.30 -6.56 1.98
N GLN A 421 18.81 -7.72 2.40
CA GLN A 421 17.39 -7.90 2.75
C GLN A 421 16.94 -6.99 3.89
N GLY A 422 17.84 -6.61 4.80
CA GLY A 422 17.55 -5.67 5.90
C GLY A 422 17.06 -4.30 5.45
N PHE A 423 17.26 -3.94 4.17
CA PHE A 423 16.65 -2.73 3.58
C PHE A 423 15.16 -2.91 3.23
N GLY A 424 14.58 -4.10 3.41
CA GLY A 424 13.14 -4.32 3.28
C GLY A 424 12.61 -4.31 1.83
N PHE A 425 13.46 -4.52 0.83
CA PHE A 425 13.08 -4.62 -0.60
C PHE A 425 13.17 -6.06 -1.13
N PHE A 426 13.11 -7.07 -0.26
CA PHE A 426 13.22 -8.48 -0.66
C PHE A 426 11.86 -9.06 -1.08
N PRO A 427 11.82 -10.13 -1.90
CA PRO A 427 10.57 -10.78 -2.26
C PRO A 427 9.96 -11.50 -1.06
N GLN A 428 8.70 -11.17 -0.74
CA GLN A 428 7.97 -11.78 0.38
C GLN A 428 7.23 -13.05 -0.03
N GLY A 429 6.81 -13.84 0.95
CA GLY A 429 5.97 -15.02 0.75
C GLY A 429 6.75 -16.34 0.72
N PRO A 430 6.04 -17.47 0.93
CA PRO A 430 6.67 -18.77 1.14
C PRO A 430 7.37 -19.32 -0.12
N ALA A 431 6.91 -18.93 -1.31
CA ALA A 431 7.51 -19.32 -2.59
C ALA A 431 8.59 -18.35 -3.09
N SER A 432 9.09 -17.47 -2.20
CA SER A 432 10.16 -16.52 -2.53
C SER A 432 11.49 -16.95 -1.93
N ARG A 433 12.59 -16.75 -2.65
CA ARG A 433 13.96 -17.02 -2.19
C ARG A 433 14.87 -15.85 -2.54
N VAL A 434 15.79 -15.53 -1.64
CA VAL A 434 16.90 -14.61 -1.90
C VAL A 434 18.20 -15.40 -1.93
N VAL A 435 18.97 -15.24 -3.00
CA VAL A 435 20.31 -15.80 -3.14
C VAL A 435 21.31 -14.66 -3.00
N GLU A 436 22.18 -14.76 -2.02
CA GLU A 436 23.14 -13.72 -1.66
C GLU A 436 24.39 -14.33 -1.04
N VAL A 437 25.50 -13.60 -1.09
CA VAL A 437 26.68 -13.91 -0.29
C VAL A 437 26.47 -13.31 1.10
N ARG A 438 26.38 -14.17 2.11
CA ARG A 438 26.32 -13.76 3.52
C ARG A 438 27.72 -13.45 4.03
N ASP A 439 27.78 -12.63 5.08
CA ASP A 439 29.00 -12.35 5.84
C ASP A 439 30.18 -11.79 5.01
N LEU A 440 29.87 -11.12 3.90
CA LEU A 440 30.87 -10.40 3.11
C LEU A 440 31.09 -9.01 3.73
N GLU A 441 32.29 -8.74 4.27
CA GLU A 441 32.60 -7.51 5.02
C GLU A 441 32.26 -6.22 4.27
N CYS A 442 32.45 -6.19 2.95
CA CYS A 442 32.17 -5.00 2.14
C CYS A 442 30.66 -4.77 1.86
N ARG A 443 29.76 -5.59 2.43
CA ARG A 443 28.31 -5.61 2.12
C ARG A 443 27.48 -5.27 3.36
N PRO A 444 26.50 -4.35 3.26
CA PRO A 444 26.11 -3.58 2.08
C PRO A 444 27.12 -2.48 1.74
N CYS A 445 27.38 -2.24 0.46
CA CYS A 445 28.29 -1.17 0.04
C CYS A 445 27.55 0.16 -0.27
N GLY A 446 26.23 0.21 -0.05
CA GLY A 446 25.39 1.39 -0.25
C GLY A 446 23.90 1.05 -0.24
N LEU A 447 23.04 2.08 -0.18
CA LEU A 447 21.58 1.90 -0.10
C LEU A 447 20.94 1.38 -1.40
N HIS A 448 21.48 1.75 -2.56
CA HIS A 448 20.85 1.49 -3.86
C HIS A 448 21.74 0.68 -4.82
N GLY A 449 23.00 0.44 -4.51
CA GLY A 449 24.03 0.00 -5.47
C GLY A 449 24.67 1.18 -6.21
N GLY A 450 25.55 0.87 -7.16
CA GLY A 450 26.26 1.83 -8.01
C GLY A 450 26.68 1.25 -9.36
N ASP A 451 27.35 2.06 -10.18
CA ASP A 451 27.79 1.68 -11.52
C ASP A 451 29.07 0.82 -11.52
N SER A 452 29.86 0.87 -10.44
CA SER A 452 31.04 0.04 -10.26
C SER A 452 31.15 -0.47 -8.82
N CYS A 453 31.82 -1.61 -8.64
CA CYS A 453 32.09 -2.16 -7.31
C CYS A 453 33.13 -1.27 -6.61
N PRO A 454 32.85 -0.70 -5.42
CA PRO A 454 33.80 0.18 -4.73
C PRO A 454 35.12 -0.51 -4.40
N GLN A 455 35.11 -1.84 -4.26
CA GLN A 455 36.27 -2.66 -3.94
C GLN A 455 36.89 -3.34 -5.18
N GLY A 456 36.36 -3.10 -6.38
CA GLY A 456 36.87 -3.65 -7.65
C GLY A 456 36.67 -5.16 -7.88
N HIS A 457 36.55 -5.98 -6.83
CA HIS A 457 36.55 -7.44 -6.96
C HIS A 457 35.19 -8.07 -7.35
N PHE A 458 34.08 -7.37 -7.08
CA PHE A 458 32.69 -7.78 -7.39
C PHE A 458 32.28 -9.17 -6.83
N LEU A 459 32.82 -9.53 -5.66
CA LEU A 459 32.66 -10.85 -5.05
C LEU A 459 31.20 -11.15 -4.68
N CYS A 460 30.42 -10.13 -4.30
CA CYS A 460 29.01 -10.28 -3.94
C CYS A 460 28.15 -10.89 -5.07
N MET A 461 28.55 -10.75 -6.33
CA MET A 461 27.91 -11.42 -7.47
C MET A 461 28.73 -12.61 -7.97
N ARG A 462 30.07 -12.50 -8.00
CA ARG A 462 30.96 -13.55 -8.51
C ARG A 462 31.01 -14.80 -7.64
N LEU A 463 30.67 -14.74 -6.36
CA LEU A 463 30.59 -15.93 -5.51
C LEU A 463 29.22 -16.64 -5.57
N ILE A 464 28.18 -16.00 -6.14
CA ILE A 464 26.86 -16.63 -6.29
C ILE A 464 26.89 -17.60 -7.48
N THR A 465 26.92 -18.89 -7.19
CA THR A 465 27.01 -19.96 -8.20
C THR A 465 25.67 -20.27 -8.86
N VAL A 466 25.71 -20.85 -10.06
CA VAL A 466 24.51 -21.36 -10.75
C VAL A 466 23.81 -22.40 -9.90
N GLY A 467 24.56 -23.32 -9.27
CA GLY A 467 23.98 -24.36 -8.40
C GLY A 467 23.17 -23.79 -7.23
N GLN A 468 23.63 -22.71 -6.60
CA GLN A 468 22.86 -22.03 -5.54
C GLN A 468 21.55 -21.44 -6.06
N VAL A 469 21.58 -20.83 -7.25
CA VAL A 469 20.37 -20.26 -7.88
C VAL A 469 19.39 -21.38 -8.27
N ILE A 470 19.86 -22.46 -8.88
CA ILE A 470 19.01 -23.61 -9.25
C ILE A 470 18.37 -24.25 -8.03
N LYS A 471 19.12 -24.47 -6.95
CA LYS A 471 18.57 -24.99 -5.70
C LYS A 471 17.45 -24.08 -5.16
N ALA A 472 17.66 -22.77 -5.18
CA ALA A 472 16.64 -21.80 -4.77
C ALA A 472 15.39 -21.84 -5.68
N CYS A 473 15.56 -22.03 -6.99
CA CYS A 473 14.47 -22.21 -7.93
C CYS A 473 13.63 -23.45 -7.60
N GLU A 474 14.26 -24.60 -7.39
CA GLU A 474 13.56 -25.85 -7.04
C GLU A 474 12.79 -25.71 -5.72
N GLU A 475 13.38 -25.07 -4.71
CA GLU A 475 12.72 -24.81 -3.43
C GLU A 475 11.52 -23.86 -3.58
N ALA A 476 11.66 -22.80 -4.38
CA ALA A 476 10.59 -21.84 -4.65
C ALA A 476 9.41 -22.51 -5.37
N THR A 477 9.67 -23.28 -6.43
CA THR A 477 8.65 -23.97 -7.22
C THR A 477 7.92 -25.03 -6.40
N LYS A 478 8.63 -25.86 -5.62
CA LYS A 478 8.02 -26.87 -4.73
C LYS A 478 7.05 -26.23 -3.72
N GLN A 479 7.40 -25.07 -3.17
CA GLN A 479 6.54 -24.38 -2.21
C GLN A 479 5.34 -23.71 -2.90
N GLY A 480 5.51 -23.21 -4.13
CA GLY A 480 4.42 -22.69 -4.96
C GLY A 480 3.33 -23.75 -5.23
N GLU A 481 3.73 -24.95 -5.65
CA GLU A 481 2.81 -26.06 -5.93
C GLU A 481 2.00 -26.49 -4.69
N ARG A 482 2.65 -26.52 -3.51
CA ARG A 482 1.98 -26.81 -2.24
C ARG A 482 0.92 -25.76 -1.90
N GLY A 483 1.21 -24.47 -2.14
CA GLY A 483 0.28 -23.37 -1.96
C GLY A 483 -0.96 -23.46 -2.85
N GLU A 484 -0.78 -23.78 -4.14
CA GLU A 484 -1.90 -23.96 -5.08
C GLU A 484 -2.82 -25.12 -4.70
N ARG A 485 -2.26 -26.27 -4.28
CA ARG A 485 -3.03 -27.45 -3.84
C ARG A 485 -3.88 -27.14 -2.61
N SER A 486 -3.33 -26.42 -1.63
CA SER A 486 -4.05 -26.00 -0.42
C SER A 486 -5.24 -25.08 -0.74
N GLN A 487 -5.07 -24.12 -1.66
CA GLN A 487 -6.14 -23.20 -2.06
C GLN A 487 -7.25 -23.88 -2.87
N ARG A 488 -6.91 -24.86 -3.72
CA ARG A 488 -7.91 -25.66 -4.46
C ARG A 488 -8.71 -26.58 -3.54
N GLY A 489 -8.09 -27.14 -2.49
CA GLY A 489 -8.77 -27.93 -1.47
C GLY A 489 -9.84 -27.13 -0.71
N GLN A 490 -9.47 -25.94 -0.22
CA GLN A 490 -10.40 -25.07 0.51
C GLN A 490 -11.57 -24.56 -0.35
N ARG A 491 -11.37 -24.32 -1.66
CA ARG A 491 -12.46 -23.94 -2.59
C ARG A 491 -13.44 -25.07 -2.87
N ARG A 492 -13.02 -26.34 -2.80
CA ARG A 492 -13.93 -27.49 -2.99
C ARG A 492 -14.78 -27.73 -1.74
N GLU A 493 -14.24 -27.53 -0.55
CA GLU A 493 -15.01 -27.64 0.70
C GLU A 493 -16.03 -26.51 0.89
N GLY A 494 -15.76 -25.30 0.38
CA GLY A 494 -16.67 -24.16 0.43
C GLY A 494 -17.85 -24.19 -0.55
N ILE A 495 -17.86 -25.12 -1.52
CA ILE A 495 -18.98 -25.34 -2.45
C ILE A 495 -19.89 -26.50 -1.96
N SER A 496 -19.44 -27.26 -0.96
CA SER A 496 -20.15 -28.40 -0.39
C SER A 496 -20.91 -28.07 0.93
N ARG A 497 -21.15 -26.79 1.24
CA ARG A 497 -21.89 -26.36 2.44
C ARG A 497 -22.97 -25.34 2.15
#